data_AF-A0A423KQB8-F1
#
_entry.id   AF-A0A423KQB8-F1
#
_cell.length_a   1.000
_cell.length_b   1.000
_cell.length_c   1.000
_cell.angle_alpha   90.00
_cell.angle_beta   90.00
_cell.angle_gamma   90.00
#
_symmetry.space_group_name_H-M   'P 1'
#
loop_
_entity.id
_entity.type
_entity.pdbx_description
1 polymer ?
#
loop_
_entity_poly.entity_id
_entity_poly.type
_entity_poly.pdbx_seq_one_letter_code
_entity_poly.pdbx_strand_id
1 'polypeptide(L)' 'MSLQNSSEDKIQVIRTQPDQSLGCSIIDADGREVPITEGMIQDACRELEKRLVKPAEQE' A
#
# COMPACT_ATOMS: atom_id res chain seq x y z
N MET A 1 19.54 2.43 -29.27
CA MET A 1 18.39 2.20 -28.38
C MET A 1 18.59 3.08 -27.15
N SER A 2 17.89 4.23 -27.08
CA SER A 2 18.01 5.18 -25.97
C SER A 2 16.91 4.87 -24.96
N LEU A 3 17.29 4.48 -23.73
CA LEU A 3 16.37 4.31 -22.61
C LEU A 3 15.92 5.71 -22.17
N GLN A 4 14.80 6.15 -22.71
CA GLN A 4 14.22 7.44 -22.40
C GLN A 4 13.76 7.44 -20.93
N ASN A 5 14.19 8.46 -20.21
CA ASN A 5 13.95 8.74 -18.80
C ASN A 5 12.47 8.58 -18.39
N SER A 6 12.15 7.50 -17.68
CA SER A 6 10.84 7.27 -17.04
C SER A 6 10.63 8.12 -15.76
N SER A 7 11.33 9.24 -15.64
CA SER A 7 11.22 10.15 -14.49
C SER A 7 10.15 11.23 -14.66
N GLU A 8 9.62 11.42 -15.87
CA GLU A 8 8.59 12.43 -16.17
C GLU A 8 7.17 11.87 -16.35
N ASP A 9 7.03 10.54 -16.47
CA ASP A 9 5.73 9.87 -16.45
C ASP A 9 5.18 9.89 -15.02
N LYS A 10 4.53 11.00 -14.65
CA LYS A 10 3.76 11.11 -13.42
C LYS A 10 2.57 10.16 -13.52
N ILE A 11 2.76 8.92 -13.08
CA ILE A 11 1.66 7.97 -12.87
C ILE A 11 0.68 8.65 -11.93
N GLN A 12 -0.50 9.03 -12.43
CA GLN A 12 -1.54 9.62 -11.62
C GLN A 12 -2.05 8.55 -10.65
N VAL A 13 -1.69 8.68 -9.38
CA VAL A 13 -2.20 7.81 -8.32
C VAL A 13 -3.64 8.23 -8.04
N ILE A 14 -4.60 7.53 -8.64
CA ILE A 14 -6.02 7.69 -8.31
C ILE A 14 -6.20 7.14 -6.89
N ARG A 15 -6.45 8.02 -5.92
CA ARG A 15 -6.74 7.63 -4.54
C ARG A 15 -8.24 7.55 -4.34
N THR A 16 -8.72 6.38 -3.92
CA THR A 16 -10.07 6.19 -3.39
C THR A 16 -10.23 7.00 -2.09
N GLN A 17 -11.48 7.28 -1.71
CA GLN A 17 -11.72 7.95 -0.43
C GLN A 17 -11.24 7.04 0.72
N PRO A 18 -10.63 7.57 1.79
CA PRO A 18 -10.02 6.76 2.85
C PRO A 18 -10.97 5.75 3.48
N ASP A 19 -12.25 6.11 3.59
CA ASP A 19 -13.29 5.32 4.25
C ASP A 19 -14.11 4.47 3.26
N GLN A 20 -13.79 4.56 1.97
CA GLN A 20 -14.48 3.80 0.93
C GLN A 20 -14.11 2.32 1.06
N SER A 21 -15.13 1.47 1.09
CA SER A 21 -14.93 0.02 0.98
C SER A 21 -14.31 -0.32 -0.38
N LEU A 22 -13.23 -1.11 -0.35
CA LEU A 22 -12.50 -1.55 -1.54
C LEU A 22 -13.06 -2.85 -2.14
N GLY A 23 -14.23 -3.30 -1.69
CA GLY A 23 -14.89 -4.51 -2.19
C GLY A 23 -14.34 -5.82 -1.60
N CYS A 24 -13.43 -5.73 -0.63
CA CYS A 24 -12.91 -6.85 0.15
C CYS A 24 -13.22 -6.65 1.64
N SER A 25 -13.23 -7.75 2.40
CA SER A 25 -13.42 -7.74 3.86
C SER A 25 -12.39 -8.64 4.54
N ILE A 26 -12.01 -8.29 5.76
CA ILE A 26 -11.26 -9.15 6.67
C ILE A 26 -12.23 -9.75 7.69
N ILE A 27 -11.97 -10.99 8.11
CA ILE A 27 -12.70 -11.60 9.22
C ILE A 27 -11.98 -11.24 10.51
N ASP A 28 -12.68 -10.54 11.41
CA ASP A 28 -12.15 -10.20 12.72
C ASP A 28 -12.15 -11.42 13.67
N ALA A 29 -11.57 -11.24 14.86
CA ALA A 29 -11.46 -12.31 15.86
C ALA A 29 -12.82 -12.80 16.37
N ASP A 30 -13.87 -11.99 16.26
CA ASP A 30 -15.24 -12.33 16.64
C ASP A 30 -16.00 -13.02 15.48
N GLY A 31 -15.35 -13.22 14.33
CA GLY A 31 -15.92 -13.85 13.14
C GLY A 31 -16.78 -12.92 12.29
N ARG A 32 -16.67 -11.60 12.45
CA ARG A 32 -17.42 -10.61 11.66
C ARG A 32 -16.64 -10.18 10.43
N GLU A 33 -17.37 -9.94 9.35
CA GLU A 33 -16.83 -9.33 8.15
C GLU A 33 -16.66 -7.82 8.34
N VAL A 34 -15.42 -7.37 8.37
CA VAL A 34 -15.04 -5.96 8.44
C VAL A 34 -14.57 -5.50 7.05
N PRO A 35 -15.23 -4.52 6.42
CA PRO A 35 -14.81 -4.01 5.11
C PRO A 35 -13.40 -3.43 5.15
N ILE A 36 -12.57 -3.76 4.16
CA ILE A 36 -11.23 -3.18 4.00
C ILE A 36 -11.37 -1.80 3.37
N THR A 37 -10.77 -0.80 4.02
CA THR A 37 -10.71 0.57 3.54
C THR A 37 -9.30 0.93 3.08
N GLU A 38 -9.18 1.99 2.28
CA GLU A 38 -7.87 2.51 1.86
C GLU A 38 -7.04 2.98 3.07
N GLY A 39 -7.69 3.50 4.12
CA GLY A 39 -7.02 3.83 5.37
C GLY A 39 -6.27 2.64 5.99
N MET A 40 -6.92 1.47 6.03
CA MET A 40 -6.31 0.23 6.54
C MET A 40 -5.10 -0.21 5.71
N ILE A 41 -5.16 -0.08 4.38
CA ILE A 41 -4.04 -0.43 3.50
C ILE A 41 -2.85 0.51 3.75
N GLN A 42 -3.10 1.81 3.83
CA GLN A 42 -2.03 2.78 4.06
C GLN A 42 -1.38 2.61 5.44
N ASP A 43 -2.16 2.28 6.48
CA ASP A 43 -1.63 1.95 7.80
C ASP A 43 -0.71 0.72 7.74
N ALA A 44 -1.14 -0.35 7.07
CA ALA A 44 -0.33 -1.54 6.89
C ALA A 44 0.98 -1.24 6.15
N CYS A 45 0.94 -0.47 5.06
CA CYS A 45 2.15 -0.05 4.33
C CYS A 45 3.11 0.75 5.24
N ARG A 46 2.58 1.70 6.03
CA ARG A 46 3.40 2.47 6.99
C ARG A 46 4.05 1.60 8.05
N GLU A 47 3.36 0.56 8.53
CA GLU A 47 3.95 -0.38 9.48
C GLU A 47 5.06 -1.23 8.86
N LEU A 48 4.84 -1.71 7.64
CA LEU A 48 5.83 -2.49 6.90
C LEU A 48 7.09 -1.67 6.62
N GLU A 49 6.93 -0.40 6.23
CA GLU A 49 8.05 0.52 6.03
C GLU A 49 8.94 0.67 7.27
N LYS A 50 8.36 0.74 8.46
CA LYS A 50 9.11 0.80 9.73
C LYS A 50 9.87 -0.49 10.02
N ARG A 51 9.37 -1.63 9.53
CA ARG A 51 9.95 -2.96 9.72
C ARG A 51 10.89 -3.37 8.59
N LEU A 52 11.08 -2.53 7.57
CA LEU A 52 12.04 -2.76 6.50
C LEU A 52 13.45 -2.85 7.10
N VAL A 53 13.96 -4.07 7.21
CA VAL A 53 15.38 -4.31 7.50
C VAL A 53 16.14 -3.94 6.24
N LYS A 54 16.94 -2.88 6.30
CA LYS A 54 17.84 -2.56 5.19
C LYS A 54 18.80 -3.75 5.01
N PRO A 55 18.87 -4.35 3.81
CA PRO A 55 19.85 -5.39 3.58
C PRO A 55 21.25 -4.84 3.87
N ALA A 56 22.10 -5.66 4.49
CA ALA A 56 23.48 -5.27 4.79
C ALA A 56 24.16 -4.82 3.49
N GLU A 57 24.83 -3.67 3.52
CA GLU A 57 25.66 -3.23 2.40
C GLU A 57 26.73 -4.31 2.17
N GLN A 58 26.77 -4.85 0.95
CA GLN A 58 27.80 -5.81 0.56
C GLN A 58 29.10 -5.03 0.37
N GLU A 59 30.10 -5.28 1.22
CA GLU A 59 31.49 -4.80 1.04
C GLU A 59 32.20 -5.51 -0.12
#